data_AF-A0A7S0ESA0-F1
#
_entry.id   AF-A0A7S0ESA0-F1
#
_cell.length_a   1.000
_cell.length_b   1.000
_cell.length_c   1.000
_cell.angle_alpha   90.00
_cell.angle_beta   90.00
_cell.angle_gamma   90.00
#
_symmetry.space_group_name_H-M   'P 1'
#
loop_
_entity.id
_entity.type
_entity.pdbx_description
1 polymer ?
#
loop_
_entity_poly.entity_id
_entity_poly.type
_entity_poly.pdbx_seq_one_letter_code
_entity_poly.pdbx_strand_id
1 'polypeptide(L)'
;ELLKEELQGVEGSSSWWSKLVQSGSSMRRVLLQGAKYDAGPLMQVLHSQFGQAASRRMIESSLDPHACKTAVVSTLVSERPIRPFVFRSYQLPPGMKESFPGRSSSTWLEAMRASSAAPYFFDEFVADGERLQDGAIVTNNPAVVAVHEAQRLWPGRPMELMVSVGTG
;
A
#
# COMPACT_ATOMS: atom_id res chain seq x y z
N GLU A 1 -15.21 26.60 15.16
CA GLU A 1 -15.28 26.87 13.70
C GLU A 1 -14.30 26.02 12.90
N LEU A 2 -13.11 25.69 13.43
CA LEU A 2 -12.12 24.79 12.79
C LEU A 2 -12.57 23.32 12.55
N LEU A 3 -13.65 22.86 13.17
CA LEU A 3 -14.20 21.50 12.99
C LEU A 3 -15.31 21.42 11.92
N LYS A 4 -15.72 22.56 11.35
CA LYS A 4 -16.70 22.58 10.23
C LYS A 4 -16.01 22.60 8.86
N GLU A 5 -14.73 22.94 8.79
CA GLU A 5 -13.94 22.94 7.54
C GLU A 5 -13.49 21.53 7.12
N GLU A 6 -13.25 20.60 8.05
CA GLU A 6 -12.87 19.21 7.70
C GLU A 6 -14.02 18.39 7.08
N LEU A 7 -15.27 18.84 7.22
CA LEU A 7 -16.44 18.12 6.70
C LEU A 7 -16.92 18.63 5.33
N GLN A 8 -16.29 19.67 4.77
CA GLN A 8 -16.60 20.18 3.43
C GLN A 8 -15.82 19.48 2.30
N GLY A 9 -14.91 18.56 2.61
CA GLY A 9 -14.07 17.85 1.62
C GLY A 9 -14.74 16.69 0.85
N VAL A 10 -16.04 16.42 1.06
CA VAL A 10 -16.67 15.16 0.60
C VAL A 10 -17.37 15.26 -0.77
N GLU A 11 -17.42 16.44 -1.41
CA GLU A 11 -18.08 16.60 -2.73
C GLU A 11 -17.34 15.95 -3.93
N GLY A 12 -16.14 15.40 -3.74
CA GLY A 12 -15.33 14.83 -4.82
C GLY A 12 -15.59 13.36 -5.17
N SER A 13 -16.35 12.60 -4.37
CA SER A 13 -16.39 11.13 -4.49
C SER A 13 -17.05 10.63 -5.79
N SER A 14 -18.01 11.37 -6.35
CA SER A 14 -18.76 10.97 -7.56
C SER A 14 -17.97 11.13 -8.86
N SER A 15 -16.95 12.01 -8.91
CA SER A 15 -16.22 12.38 -10.14
C SER A 15 -15.07 11.43 -10.50
N TRP A 16 -14.42 10.83 -9.52
CA TRP A 16 -13.27 9.96 -9.77
C TRP A 16 -13.66 8.48 -9.92
N TRP A 17 -14.59 7.99 -9.09
CA TRP A 17 -15.13 6.63 -9.23
C TRP A 17 -15.80 6.45 -10.58
N SER A 18 -16.51 7.48 -11.06
CA SER A 18 -17.10 7.48 -12.40
C SER A 18 -16.03 7.42 -13.49
N LYS A 19 -14.94 8.18 -13.40
CA LYS A 19 -13.80 8.11 -14.35
C LYS A 19 -13.10 6.75 -14.32
N LEU A 20 -12.91 6.14 -13.14
CA LEU A 20 -12.35 4.80 -12.99
C LEU A 20 -13.28 3.74 -13.61
N VAL A 21 -14.58 3.79 -13.29
CA VAL A 21 -15.58 2.86 -13.82
C VAL A 21 -15.73 3.01 -15.34
N GLN A 22 -15.70 4.24 -15.86
CA GLN A 22 -15.73 4.53 -17.29
C GLN A 22 -14.46 4.04 -18.01
N SER A 23 -13.29 4.13 -17.37
CA SER A 23 -12.05 3.52 -17.88
C SER A 23 -12.18 1.99 -17.99
N GLY A 24 -12.91 1.35 -17.06
CA GLY A 24 -13.05 -0.11 -17.01
C GLY A 24 -14.34 -0.73 -17.54
N SER A 25 -15.09 -0.02 -18.39
CA SER A 25 -16.28 -0.60 -19.05
C SER A 25 -15.97 -1.34 -20.36
N SER A 26 -14.69 -1.52 -20.73
CA SER A 26 -14.30 -2.18 -21.98
C SER A 26 -13.84 -3.61 -21.76
N MET A 27 -14.68 -4.59 -22.14
CA MET A 27 -14.32 -6.01 -22.25
C MET A 27 -13.05 -6.25 -23.09
N ARG A 28 -12.75 -5.32 -24.00
CA ARG A 28 -11.49 -5.26 -24.76
C ARG A 28 -10.24 -5.17 -23.88
N ARG A 29 -10.27 -4.39 -22.78
CA ARG A 29 -9.11 -4.22 -21.90
C ARG A 29 -8.80 -5.51 -21.14
N VAL A 30 -9.84 -6.16 -20.60
CA VAL A 30 -9.69 -7.47 -19.95
C VAL A 30 -9.12 -8.50 -20.93
N LEU A 31 -9.62 -8.55 -22.17
CA LEU A 31 -9.14 -9.50 -23.18
C LEU A 31 -7.70 -9.23 -23.65
N LEU A 32 -7.28 -7.96 -23.73
CA LEU A 32 -5.97 -7.59 -24.27
C LEU A 32 -4.88 -7.43 -23.20
N GLN A 33 -5.26 -7.00 -22.00
CA GLN A 33 -4.34 -6.60 -20.92
C GLN A 33 -4.52 -7.42 -19.64
N GLY A 34 -5.59 -8.21 -19.52
CA GLY A 34 -5.84 -9.04 -18.34
C GLY A 34 -6.37 -8.28 -17.12
N ALA A 35 -6.53 -6.95 -17.21
CA ALA A 35 -7.06 -6.11 -16.15
C ALA A 35 -8.28 -5.29 -16.62
N LYS A 36 -9.22 -5.07 -15.70
CA LYS A 36 -10.46 -4.34 -15.93
C LYS A 36 -10.25 -2.84 -15.95
N TYR A 37 -9.44 -2.29 -15.05
CA TYR A 37 -9.25 -0.86 -14.86
C TYR A 37 -7.81 -0.42 -15.16
N ASP A 38 -7.67 0.80 -15.69
CA ASP A 38 -6.39 1.50 -15.66
C ASP A 38 -6.14 2.06 -14.26
N ALA A 39 -4.90 1.96 -13.78
CA ALA A 39 -4.53 2.48 -12.47
C ALA A 39 -4.22 3.98 -12.49
N GLY A 40 -4.04 4.61 -13.66
CA GLY A 40 -3.76 6.03 -13.80
C GLY A 40 -4.71 6.93 -12.97
N PRO A 41 -6.04 6.80 -13.11
CA PRO A 41 -7.00 7.58 -12.32
C PRO A 41 -6.87 7.38 -10.82
N LEU A 42 -6.63 6.15 -10.35
CA LEU A 42 -6.41 5.85 -8.94
C LEU A 42 -5.16 6.58 -8.43
N MET A 43 -4.04 6.48 -9.14
CA MET A 43 -2.79 7.15 -8.75
C MET A 43 -2.94 8.68 -8.76
N GLN A 44 -3.68 9.24 -9.71
CA GLN A 44 -3.95 10.68 -9.77
C GLN A 44 -4.74 11.15 -8.55
N VAL A 45 -5.76 10.39 -8.12
CA VAL A 45 -6.52 10.71 -6.91
C VAL A 45 -5.63 10.63 -5.69
N LEU A 46 -4.87 9.56 -5.51
CA LEU A 46 -3.94 9.40 -4.39
C LEU A 46 -2.94 10.57 -4.31
N HIS A 47 -2.33 10.93 -5.45
CA HIS A 47 -1.43 12.07 -5.51
C HIS A 47 -2.15 13.39 -5.22
N SER A 48 -3.39 13.58 -5.68
CA SER A 48 -4.16 14.81 -5.40
C SER A 48 -4.53 14.95 -3.93
N GLN A 49 -4.85 13.85 -3.25
CA GLN A 49 -5.27 13.84 -1.85
C GLN A 49 -4.08 14.05 -0.90
N PHE A 50 -2.96 13.38 -1.17
CA PHE A 50 -1.79 13.42 -0.29
C PHE A 50 -0.70 14.41 -0.75
N GLY A 51 -0.86 15.01 -1.93
CA GLY A 51 0.07 15.99 -2.49
C GLY A 51 1.51 15.46 -2.56
N GLN A 52 2.44 16.31 -2.14
CA GLN A 52 3.87 15.98 -2.14
C GLN A 52 4.22 14.81 -1.21
N ALA A 53 3.40 14.52 -0.20
CA ALA A 53 3.65 13.38 0.69
C ALA A 53 3.56 12.05 -0.07
N ALA A 54 2.68 11.93 -1.07
CA ALA A 54 2.56 10.72 -1.89
C ALA A 54 3.86 10.37 -2.62
N SER A 55 4.57 11.40 -3.10
CA SER A 55 5.78 11.27 -3.91
C SER A 55 7.06 11.17 -3.09
N ARG A 56 7.00 11.39 -1.77
CA ARG A 56 8.14 11.19 -0.87
C ARG A 56 8.41 9.71 -0.64
N ARG A 57 9.68 9.38 -0.42
CA ARG A 57 10.07 8.02 -0.05
C ARG A 57 9.58 7.72 1.35
N MET A 58 9.10 6.50 1.59
CA MET A 58 8.56 6.08 2.88
C MET A 58 9.58 6.23 3.99
N ILE A 59 10.85 5.89 3.74
CA ILE A 59 11.93 6.03 4.72
C ILE A 59 12.14 7.47 5.20
N GLU A 60 11.79 8.49 4.42
CA GLU A 60 11.96 9.89 4.82
C GLU A 60 11.07 10.28 6.00
N SER A 61 9.96 9.56 6.21
CA SER A 61 9.13 9.74 7.41
C SER A 61 9.88 9.40 8.70
N SER A 62 10.94 8.57 8.63
CA SER A 62 11.73 8.22 9.81
C SER A 62 12.58 9.37 10.36
N LEU A 63 12.71 10.48 9.60
CA LEU A 63 13.38 11.70 10.05
C LEU A 63 12.58 12.46 11.11
N ASP A 64 11.27 12.26 11.15
CA ASP A 64 10.41 12.80 12.21
C ASP A 64 10.33 11.79 13.38
N PRO A 65 10.82 12.15 14.58
CA PRO A 65 10.75 11.27 15.75
C PRO A 65 9.32 10.97 16.20
N HIS A 66 8.33 11.76 15.78
CA HIS A 66 6.91 11.55 16.09
C HIS A 66 6.16 10.73 15.03
N ALA A 67 6.78 10.44 13.89
CA ALA A 67 6.14 9.67 12.83
C ALA A 67 5.94 8.20 13.24
N CYS A 68 4.73 7.69 12.99
CA CYS A 68 4.42 6.29 13.21
C CYS A 68 5.19 5.39 12.23
N LYS A 69 5.74 4.29 12.76
CA LYS A 69 6.37 3.25 11.96
C LYS A 69 5.28 2.53 11.17
N THR A 70 5.28 2.73 9.86
CA THR A 70 4.20 2.28 8.97
C THR A 70 4.74 1.25 7.99
N ALA A 71 3.95 0.22 7.75
CA ALA A 71 4.22 -0.80 6.76
C ALA A 71 3.00 -0.96 5.84
N VAL A 72 3.25 -1.14 4.55
CA VAL A 72 2.22 -1.42 3.54
C VAL A 72 2.55 -2.77 2.91
N VAL A 73 1.56 -3.66 2.82
CA VAL A 73 1.76 -5.06 2.40
C VAL A 73 1.24 -5.28 0.99
N SER A 74 2.05 -5.95 0.18
CA SER A 74 1.73 -6.41 -1.17
C SER A 74 2.14 -7.90 -1.29
N THR A 75 1.90 -8.51 -2.43
CA THR A 75 2.29 -9.89 -2.73
C THR A 75 3.39 -9.91 -3.78
N LEU A 76 4.53 -10.51 -3.47
CA LEU A 76 5.62 -10.76 -4.42
C LEU A 76 5.28 -11.95 -5.32
N VAL A 77 4.86 -11.66 -6.55
CA VAL A 77 4.43 -12.67 -7.54
C VAL A 77 5.51 -13.04 -8.54
N SER A 78 6.64 -12.31 -8.56
CA SER A 78 7.82 -12.67 -9.35
C SER A 78 8.65 -13.81 -8.75
N GLU A 79 8.37 -14.22 -7.51
CA GLU A 79 9.03 -15.35 -6.84
C GLU A 79 8.11 -16.56 -6.68
N ARG A 80 8.71 -17.75 -6.46
CA ARG A 80 7.99 -18.99 -6.16
C ARG A 80 8.61 -19.67 -4.92
N PRO A 81 7.82 -19.95 -3.86
CA PRO A 81 6.41 -19.62 -3.70
C PRO A 81 6.18 -18.09 -3.61
N ILE A 82 5.00 -17.63 -4.01
CA ILE A 82 4.60 -16.23 -3.80
C ILE A 82 4.54 -15.96 -2.29
N ARG A 83 4.92 -14.75 -1.87
CA ARG A 83 5.02 -14.40 -0.44
C ARG A 83 4.73 -12.91 -0.20
N PRO A 84 4.44 -12.51 1.05
CA PRO A 84 4.22 -11.09 1.36
C PRO A 84 5.47 -10.26 1.05
N PHE A 85 5.25 -9.05 0.53
CA PHE A 85 6.26 -8.02 0.36
C PHE A 85 5.89 -6.82 1.22
N VAL A 86 6.85 -6.28 1.97
CA VAL A 86 6.59 -5.25 2.97
C VAL A 86 7.29 -3.95 2.59
N PHE A 87 6.53 -2.94 2.21
CA PHE A 87 7.04 -1.59 2.08
C PHE A 87 7.11 -0.95 3.47
N ARG A 88 8.28 -0.41 3.85
CA ARG A 88 8.56 0.06 5.22
C ARG A 88 8.87 1.54 5.27
N SER A 89 8.32 2.23 6.26
CA SER A 89 8.69 3.61 6.59
C SER A 89 9.92 3.71 7.51
N TYR A 90 10.60 2.57 7.72
CA TYR A 90 11.65 2.39 8.71
C TYR A 90 12.66 1.34 8.26
N GLN A 91 13.79 1.29 8.96
CA GLN A 91 14.75 0.19 8.89
C GLN A 91 14.68 -0.63 10.19
N LEU A 92 14.98 -1.92 10.07
CA LEU A 92 15.12 -2.76 11.26
C LEU A 92 16.42 -2.44 12.00
N PRO A 93 16.49 -2.66 13.33
CA PRO A 93 17.72 -2.51 14.09
C PRO A 93 18.87 -3.35 13.49
N PRO A 94 20.13 -2.89 13.57
CA PRO A 94 21.27 -3.64 13.08
C PRO A 94 21.31 -5.08 13.64
N GLY A 95 21.56 -6.06 12.77
CA GLY A 95 21.60 -7.48 13.13
C GLY A 95 20.22 -8.18 13.14
N MET A 96 19.12 -7.45 13.03
CA MET A 96 17.80 -8.05 12.86
C MET A 96 17.59 -8.47 11.40
N LYS A 97 17.31 -9.76 11.20
CA LYS A 97 16.95 -10.28 9.87
C LYS A 97 15.54 -9.86 9.51
N GLU A 98 15.25 -9.54 8.26
CA GLU A 98 13.86 -9.34 7.82
C GLU A 98 13.07 -10.64 7.87
N SER A 99 11.80 -10.59 8.30
CA SER A 99 10.89 -11.75 8.25
C SER A 99 10.29 -11.93 6.86
N PHE A 100 10.07 -10.82 6.19
CA PHE A 100 9.47 -10.73 4.86
C PHE A 100 10.37 -9.87 3.99
N PRO A 101 10.51 -10.20 2.69
CA PRO A 101 11.18 -9.31 1.76
C PRO A 101 10.47 -7.96 1.74
N GLY A 102 11.20 -6.90 1.47
CA GLY A 102 10.61 -5.58 1.47
C GLY A 102 11.58 -4.48 1.11
N ARG A 103 11.07 -3.25 1.15
CA ARG A 103 11.81 -2.07 0.73
C ARG A 103 11.37 -0.84 1.51
N SER A 104 12.32 0.05 1.81
CA SER A 104 12.03 1.35 2.44
C SER A 104 12.24 2.55 1.50
N SER A 105 12.89 2.35 0.36
CA SER A 105 13.19 3.41 -0.61
C SER A 105 12.03 3.76 -1.55
N SER A 106 10.96 2.97 -1.58
CA SER A 106 9.76 3.27 -2.38
C SER A 106 9.04 4.51 -1.87
N THR A 107 8.32 5.17 -2.77
CA THR A 107 7.39 6.24 -2.43
C THR A 107 6.10 5.71 -1.82
N TRP A 108 5.37 6.56 -1.09
CA TRP A 108 4.05 6.20 -0.58
C TRP A 108 3.08 5.83 -1.70
N LEU A 109 3.13 6.55 -2.83
CA LEU A 109 2.28 6.29 -3.99
C LEU A 109 2.52 4.92 -4.60
N GLU A 110 3.79 4.52 -4.75
CA GLU A 110 4.16 3.19 -5.25
C GLU A 110 3.67 2.08 -4.30
N ALA A 111 3.86 2.24 -3.00
CA ALA A 111 3.41 1.26 -2.01
C ALA A 111 1.88 1.09 -2.03
N MET A 112 1.13 2.20 -2.09
CA MET A 112 -0.33 2.16 -2.24
C MET A 112 -0.76 1.50 -3.56
N ARG A 113 -0.11 1.85 -4.67
CA ARG A 113 -0.39 1.29 -6.00
C ARG A 113 -0.14 -0.22 -6.07
N ALA A 114 0.94 -0.69 -5.45
CA ALA A 114 1.29 -2.10 -5.39
C ALA A 114 0.33 -2.89 -4.49
N SER A 115 0.01 -2.34 -3.32
CA SER A 115 -0.90 -2.97 -2.35
C SER A 115 -2.33 -3.10 -2.85
N SER A 116 -2.79 -2.18 -3.72
CA SER A 116 -4.14 -2.21 -4.31
C SER A 116 -4.21 -2.85 -5.70
N ALA A 117 -3.13 -3.50 -6.16
CA ALA A 117 -3.04 -4.08 -7.50
C ALA A 117 -3.80 -5.43 -7.59
N ALA A 118 -5.11 -5.39 -7.34
CA ALA A 118 -5.94 -6.59 -7.25
C ALA A 118 -5.99 -7.31 -8.61
N PRO A 119 -5.73 -8.64 -8.65
CA PRO A 119 -5.86 -9.42 -9.87
C PRO A 119 -7.22 -9.19 -10.50
N TYR A 120 -7.28 -9.26 -11.84
CA TYR A 120 -8.44 -8.94 -12.65
C TYR A 120 -8.85 -7.45 -12.65
N PHE A 121 -8.67 -6.72 -11.55
CA PHE A 121 -9.06 -5.31 -11.47
C PHE A 121 -7.99 -4.37 -11.99
N PHE A 122 -6.74 -4.53 -11.55
CA PHE A 122 -5.62 -3.69 -11.93
C PHE A 122 -4.45 -4.52 -12.45
N ASP A 123 -3.66 -3.92 -13.33
CA ASP A 123 -2.39 -4.47 -13.77
C ASP A 123 -1.43 -4.63 -12.57
N GLU A 124 -0.54 -5.61 -12.63
CA GLU A 124 0.51 -5.78 -11.61
C GLU A 124 1.42 -4.55 -11.53
N PHE A 125 1.96 -4.27 -10.35
CA PHE A 125 2.96 -3.22 -10.15
C PHE A 125 4.35 -3.81 -10.35
N VAL A 126 5.18 -3.17 -11.17
CA VAL A 126 6.52 -3.65 -11.50
C VAL A 126 7.55 -2.60 -11.11
N ALA A 127 8.51 -2.96 -10.26
CA ALA A 127 9.59 -2.08 -9.82
C ALA A 127 10.85 -2.87 -9.45
N ASP A 128 12.02 -2.42 -9.90
CA ASP A 128 13.35 -3.03 -9.66
C ASP A 128 13.39 -4.55 -9.92
N GLY A 129 12.75 -5.00 -11.00
CA GLY A 129 12.70 -6.42 -11.39
C GLY A 129 11.71 -7.27 -10.59
N GLU A 130 11.06 -6.70 -9.58
CA GLU A 130 10.00 -7.35 -8.81
C GLU A 130 8.63 -7.10 -9.46
N ARG A 131 7.77 -8.11 -9.41
CA ARG A 131 6.37 -7.99 -9.78
C ARG A 131 5.51 -8.19 -8.54
N LEU A 132 4.67 -7.20 -8.27
CA LEU A 132 3.91 -7.05 -7.05
C LEU A 132 2.41 -6.95 -7.39
N GLN A 133 1.59 -7.62 -6.60
CA GLN A 133 0.14 -7.55 -6.68
C GLN A 133 -0.49 -7.27 -5.31
N ASP A 134 -1.81 -7.16 -5.27
CA ASP A 134 -2.54 -6.86 -4.05
C ASP A 134 -2.15 -7.74 -2.85
N GLY A 135 -2.06 -7.11 -1.69
CA GLY A 135 -1.73 -7.79 -0.44
C GLY A 135 -2.74 -8.90 -0.10
N ALA A 136 -4.00 -8.76 -0.52
CA ALA A 136 -5.08 -9.70 -0.24
C ALA A 136 -4.86 -11.11 -0.82
N ILE A 137 -3.98 -11.27 -1.82
CA ILE A 137 -3.68 -12.58 -2.41
C ILE A 137 -3.07 -13.53 -1.37
N VAL A 138 -2.16 -13.04 -0.53
CA VAL A 138 -1.47 -13.86 0.49
C VAL A 138 -1.76 -13.38 1.92
N THR A 139 -2.01 -12.08 2.10
CA THR A 139 -2.15 -11.41 3.39
C THR A 139 -3.36 -10.47 3.40
N ASN A 140 -4.58 -11.02 3.28
CA ASN A 140 -5.82 -10.23 3.36
C ASN A 140 -6.07 -9.63 4.76
N ASN A 141 -5.36 -10.11 5.78
CA ASN A 141 -5.26 -9.47 7.09
C ASN A 141 -3.78 -9.28 7.46
N PRO A 142 -3.23 -8.04 7.39
CA PRO A 142 -1.83 -7.77 7.68
C PRO A 142 -1.49 -7.78 9.17
N ALA A 143 -2.43 -8.09 10.08
CA ALA A 143 -2.17 -8.10 11.53
C ALA A 143 -0.99 -9.01 11.91
N VAL A 144 -0.89 -10.21 11.33
CA VAL A 144 0.24 -11.12 11.60
C VAL A 144 1.56 -10.50 11.12
N VAL A 145 1.58 -9.87 9.95
CA VAL A 145 2.76 -9.15 9.45
C VAL A 145 3.13 -8.01 10.40
N ALA A 146 2.15 -7.25 10.87
CA ALA A 146 2.36 -6.15 11.82
C ALA A 146 2.95 -6.63 13.15
N VAL A 147 2.49 -7.76 13.70
CA VAL A 147 3.06 -8.37 14.91
C VAL A 147 4.51 -8.77 14.69
N HIS A 148 4.81 -9.45 13.57
CA HIS A 148 6.17 -9.86 13.24
C HIS A 148 7.12 -8.67 13.06
N GLU A 149 6.66 -7.59 12.42
CA GLU A 149 7.44 -6.38 12.24
C GLU A 149 7.66 -5.63 13.57
N ALA A 150 6.62 -5.52 14.42
CA ALA A 150 6.71 -4.88 15.73
C ALA A 150 7.71 -5.58 16.66
N GLN A 151 7.68 -6.92 16.72
CA GLN A 151 8.65 -7.71 17.51
C GLN A 151 10.10 -7.49 17.08
N ARG A 152 10.32 -7.13 15.80
CA ARG A 152 11.66 -6.86 15.26
C ARG A 152 12.10 -5.41 15.45
N LEU A 153 11.16 -4.48 15.36
CA LEU A 153 11.40 -3.06 15.65
C LEU A 153 11.71 -2.83 17.12
N TRP A 154 11.03 -3.54 18.02
CA TRP A 154 11.20 -3.41 19.47
C TRP A 154 11.45 -4.78 20.13
N PRO A 155 12.65 -5.37 19.96
CA PRO A 155 12.97 -6.65 20.55
C PRO A 155 12.81 -6.64 22.08
N GLY A 156 12.11 -7.65 22.61
CA GLY A 156 11.86 -7.81 24.04
C GLY A 156 10.81 -6.87 24.63
N ARG A 157 10.22 -5.96 23.85
CA ARG A 157 9.09 -5.13 24.31
C ARG A 157 7.78 -5.91 24.16
N PRO A 158 7.02 -6.13 25.25
CA PRO A 158 5.71 -6.77 25.14
C PRO A 158 4.73 -5.88 24.37
N MET A 159 3.91 -6.50 23.51
CA MET A 159 2.81 -5.82 22.82
C MET A 159 1.61 -5.72 23.76
N GLU A 160 1.23 -4.50 24.14
CA GLU A 160 0.16 -4.25 25.12
C GLU A 160 -1.24 -4.31 24.49
N LEU A 161 -1.37 -3.86 23.23
CA LEU A 161 -2.64 -3.80 22.51
C LEU A 161 -2.39 -4.01 21.02
N MET A 162 -3.25 -4.81 20.38
CA MET A 162 -3.36 -4.91 18.93
C MET A 162 -4.79 -4.60 18.50
N VAL A 163 -4.94 -3.70 17.53
CA VAL A 163 -6.22 -3.38 16.91
C VAL A 163 -6.16 -3.80 15.44
N SER A 164 -7.08 -4.67 15.03
CA SER A 164 -7.26 -5.11 13.64
C SER A 164 -8.66 -4.70 13.19
N VAL A 165 -8.74 -3.87 12.14
CA VAL A 165 -9.99 -3.34 11.62
C VAL A 165 -10.27 -3.98 10.26
N GLY A 166 -11.35 -4.76 10.18
CA GLY A 166 -11.82 -5.36 8.93
C GLY A 166 -12.80 -4.46 8.18
N THR A 167 -13.04 -4.76 6.90
CA THR A 167 -13.97 -4.00 6.05
C THR A 167 -15.39 -4.59 5.99
N GLY A 168 -15.73 -5.51 6.90
CA GLY A 168 -17.04 -6.18 6.97
C GLY A 168 -17.08 -7.55 6.30
#